data_AF-A0A0U1DVH8-F1
#
_entry.id   AF-A0A0U1DVH8-F1
#
_cell.length_a   1.000
_cell.length_b   1.000
_cell.length_c   1.000
_cell.angle_alpha   90.00
_cell.angle_beta   90.00
_cell.angle_gamma   90.00
#
_symmetry.space_group_name_H-M   'P 1'
#
loop_
_entity.id
_entity.type
_entity.pdbx_description
1 polymer ?
#
loop_
_entity_poly.entity_id
_entity_poly.type
_entity_poly.pdbx_seq_one_letter_code
_entity_poly.pdbx_strand_id
1 'polypeptide(L)'
;MPPVRITGARITPVAFADPPLLNTVGVHQPFALRAIIQLDTDAGLTGLGETYADTRHLKRLAAAADAAVGQDVFALNAIRAAIARVLQGDTAAVGTSGMITTASAVDQVFSPFEVACLDVAGQAIGRPVSDLLGGAVRDAVPFSAYLFYKWAGHPGSEPDNWGEALDPDGIVAQARRIVDEYGFTAIKLKGGVFPSEEEAAAIEALRAAFPDHPLRLDPNAAWTPETSLKVAARLSGVLEYLEDPTPGLDGMADVAAAAPMPLATNMCVVAFDQLAPAVAKGSVRVVLSDHHYWGGLQRSRLLAGICDTFGLGLSMHSNSHLGISLAAWCTWPPPHRTSPTPVTPTGRGRQKMSCDPAHSNSAPVQCRYRSAPGSGCRSTTILWLRCTSNICVAGSLTATTPATCARLIRHSRRSARAGRPA
;
A
#
# COMPACT_ATOMS: atom_id res chain seq x y z
N MET A 1 -18.05 -17.39 -24.24
CA MET A 1 -18.35 -17.73 -22.84
C MET A 1 -19.62 -16.98 -22.46
N PRO A 2 -20.59 -17.61 -21.78
CA PRO A 2 -21.73 -16.87 -21.22
C PRO A 2 -21.26 -15.81 -20.20
N PRO A 3 -22.06 -14.76 -19.94
CA PRO A 3 -21.78 -13.79 -18.88
C PRO A 3 -21.54 -14.49 -17.54
N VAL A 4 -20.55 -14.03 -16.76
CA VAL A 4 -20.33 -14.49 -15.38
C VAL A 4 -20.78 -13.35 -14.47
N ARG A 5 -21.95 -13.50 -13.86
CA ARG A 5 -22.61 -12.40 -13.15
C ARG A 5 -22.35 -12.47 -11.66
N ILE A 6 -22.16 -11.29 -11.07
CA ILE A 6 -22.02 -11.11 -9.63
C ILE A 6 -23.35 -11.43 -8.95
N THR A 7 -23.34 -12.31 -7.97
CA THR A 7 -24.50 -12.67 -7.14
C THR A 7 -24.48 -11.98 -5.78
N GLY A 8 -23.30 -11.55 -5.32
CA GLY A 8 -23.13 -10.79 -4.08
C GLY A 8 -21.66 -10.55 -3.75
N ALA A 9 -21.41 -9.77 -2.70
CA ALA A 9 -20.07 -9.63 -2.14
C ALA A 9 -20.09 -9.69 -0.62
N ARG A 10 -19.20 -10.48 -0.03
CA ARG A 10 -18.97 -10.53 1.41
C ARG A 10 -17.81 -9.62 1.77
N ILE A 11 -18.04 -8.69 2.69
CA ILE A 11 -17.08 -7.68 3.13
C ILE A 11 -16.68 -8.01 4.57
N THR A 12 -15.44 -8.45 4.77
CA THR A 12 -14.95 -8.90 6.07
C THR A 12 -13.86 -7.94 6.57
N PRO A 13 -14.13 -7.06 7.54
CA PRO A 13 -13.08 -6.28 8.19
C PRO A 13 -12.19 -7.22 9.04
N VAL A 14 -10.89 -7.04 8.91
CA VAL A 14 -9.85 -7.79 9.61
C VAL A 14 -8.88 -6.83 10.27
N ALA A 15 -8.33 -7.25 11.40
CA ALA A 15 -7.28 -6.56 12.12
C ALA A 15 -6.06 -7.48 12.26
N PHE A 16 -4.86 -6.93 12.09
CA PHE A 16 -3.61 -7.64 12.35
C PHE A 16 -2.62 -6.74 13.08
N ALA A 17 -1.74 -7.35 13.88
CA ALA A 17 -0.79 -6.62 14.71
C ALA A 17 0.18 -5.80 13.86
N ASP A 18 0.40 -4.54 14.25
CA ASP A 18 1.37 -3.63 13.61
C ASP A 18 2.27 -3.02 14.70
N PRO A 19 3.61 -2.97 14.52
CA PRO A 19 4.52 -2.33 15.47
C PRO A 19 4.26 -0.82 15.63
N PRO A 20 4.81 -0.17 16.67
CA PRO A 20 4.70 1.28 16.88
C PRO A 20 5.63 2.04 15.91
N LEU A 21 5.35 1.97 14.61
CA LEU A 21 6.09 2.65 13.55
C LEU A 21 5.74 4.14 13.56
N LEU A 22 6.76 5.00 13.60
CA LEU A 22 6.62 6.46 13.64
C LEU A 22 6.54 7.03 12.22
N ASN A 23 5.74 8.07 12.08
CA ASN A 23 5.64 8.90 10.89
C ASN A 23 5.31 10.34 11.29
N THR A 24 5.25 11.26 10.33
CA THR A 24 5.04 12.68 10.62
C THR A 24 3.70 13.02 11.31
N VAL A 25 2.68 12.15 11.18
CA VAL A 25 1.37 12.37 11.81
C VAL A 25 1.19 11.60 13.12
N GLY A 26 2.21 10.85 13.58
CA GLY A 26 2.22 10.18 14.86
C GLY A 26 2.83 8.77 14.80
N VAL A 27 2.10 7.80 15.33
CA VAL A 27 2.55 6.41 15.46
C VAL A 27 1.45 5.47 15.00
N HIS A 28 1.84 4.36 14.35
CA HIS A 28 0.92 3.29 14.01
C HIS A 28 0.20 2.77 15.26
N GLN A 29 -1.06 2.39 15.11
CA GLN A 29 -1.82 1.74 16.18
C GLN A 29 -1.37 0.28 16.35
N PRO A 30 -1.69 -0.38 17.48
CA PRO A 30 -1.37 -1.80 17.68
C PRO A 30 -1.95 -2.75 16.65
N PHE A 31 -2.98 -2.30 15.92
CA PHE A 31 -3.61 -3.07 14.86
C PHE A 31 -3.82 -2.21 13.62
N ALA A 32 -3.40 -2.74 12.47
CA ALA A 32 -3.80 -2.24 11.16
C ALA A 32 -5.11 -2.89 10.72
N LEU A 33 -5.97 -2.12 10.06
CA LEU A 33 -7.30 -2.54 9.63
C LEU A 33 -7.40 -2.67 8.11
N ARG A 34 -7.93 -3.80 7.64
CA ARG A 34 -8.19 -4.06 6.21
C ARG A 34 -9.57 -4.68 6.02
N ALA A 35 -10.16 -4.55 4.85
CA ALA A 35 -11.40 -5.20 4.47
C ALA A 35 -11.13 -6.18 3.32
N ILE A 36 -11.57 -7.42 3.50
CA ILE A 36 -11.49 -8.48 2.49
C ILE A 36 -12.82 -8.52 1.75
N ILE A 37 -12.78 -8.39 0.43
CA ILE A 37 -13.91 -8.56 -0.47
C ILE A 37 -13.85 -9.97 -1.04
N GLN A 38 -14.93 -10.72 -0.86
CA GLN A 38 -15.17 -11.98 -1.57
C GLN A 38 -16.36 -11.77 -2.49
N LEU A 39 -16.11 -11.72 -3.80
CA LEU A 39 -17.11 -11.46 -4.83
C LEU A 39 -17.62 -12.79 -5.39
N ASP A 40 -18.86 -13.15 -5.08
CA ASP A 40 -19.46 -14.42 -5.46
C ASP A 40 -20.23 -14.27 -6.79
N THR A 41 -20.26 -15.34 -7.61
CA THR A 41 -20.84 -15.32 -8.96
C THR A 41 -21.79 -16.48 -9.23
N ASP A 42 -22.61 -16.36 -10.28
CA ASP A 42 -23.54 -17.40 -10.75
C ASP A 42 -22.83 -18.62 -11.36
N ALA A 43 -21.57 -18.47 -11.75
CA ALA A 43 -20.68 -19.56 -12.19
C ALA A 43 -20.06 -20.36 -11.03
N GLY A 44 -20.36 -20.02 -9.77
CA GLY A 44 -19.77 -20.66 -8.59
C GLY A 44 -18.30 -20.31 -8.36
N LEU A 45 -17.80 -19.26 -9.02
CA LEU A 45 -16.46 -18.71 -8.81
C LEU A 45 -16.52 -17.57 -7.78
N THR A 46 -15.46 -17.44 -6.98
CA THR A 46 -15.29 -16.34 -6.02
C THR A 46 -13.99 -15.61 -6.30
N GLY A 47 -14.06 -14.29 -6.45
CA GLY A 47 -12.89 -13.42 -6.59
C GLY A 47 -12.55 -12.71 -5.29
N LEU A 48 -11.28 -12.36 -5.12
CA LEU A 48 -10.77 -11.70 -3.93
C LEU A 48 -10.27 -10.29 -4.19
N GLY A 49 -10.57 -9.37 -3.28
CA GLY A 49 -10.03 -8.02 -3.23
C GLY A 49 -9.74 -7.58 -1.80
N GLU A 50 -8.86 -6.60 -1.63
CA GLU A 50 -8.50 -6.06 -0.32
C GLU A 50 -8.44 -4.53 -0.36
N THR A 51 -8.88 -3.87 0.71
CA THR A 51 -8.87 -2.41 0.83
C THR A 51 -8.84 -1.97 2.31
N TYR A 52 -8.92 -0.67 2.58
CA TYR A 52 -9.09 -0.07 3.90
C TYR A 52 -10.37 -0.51 4.63
N ALA A 53 -10.42 -0.39 5.96
CA ALA A 53 -11.57 -0.80 6.77
C ALA A 53 -12.10 0.26 7.74
N ASP A 54 -11.89 1.56 7.45
CA ASP A 54 -12.56 2.62 8.19
C ASP A 54 -14.09 2.49 8.07
N THR A 55 -14.81 2.86 9.13
CA THR A 55 -16.27 2.72 9.19
C THR A 55 -16.98 3.39 8.01
N ARG A 56 -16.52 4.56 7.55
CA ARG A 56 -17.08 5.22 6.37
C ARG A 56 -16.84 4.39 5.11
N HIS A 57 -15.62 3.86 4.93
CA HIS A 57 -15.29 3.03 3.77
C HIS A 57 -16.09 1.73 3.73
N LEU A 58 -16.26 1.05 4.87
CA LEU A 58 -17.08 -0.16 4.96
C LEU A 58 -18.54 0.09 4.53
N LYS A 59 -19.13 1.24 4.88
CA LYS A 59 -20.48 1.62 4.42
C LYS A 59 -20.52 1.82 2.90
N ARG A 60 -19.50 2.48 2.34
CA ARG A 60 -19.38 2.67 0.89
C ARG A 60 -19.21 1.34 0.16
N LEU A 61 -18.40 0.43 0.69
CA LEU A 61 -18.21 -0.91 0.14
C LEU A 61 -19.53 -1.70 0.15
N ALA A 62 -20.32 -1.64 1.24
CA ALA A 62 -21.61 -2.31 1.30
C ALA A 62 -22.57 -1.79 0.22
N ALA A 63 -22.67 -0.47 0.07
CA ALA A 63 -23.52 0.12 -0.96
C ALA A 63 -23.03 -0.18 -2.40
N ALA A 64 -21.72 -0.27 -2.59
CA ALA A 64 -21.10 -0.67 -3.86
C ALA A 64 -21.34 -2.16 -4.17
N ALA A 65 -21.32 -3.03 -3.17
CA ALA A 65 -21.63 -4.46 -3.32
C ALA A 65 -23.06 -4.65 -3.85
N ASP A 66 -24.03 -3.97 -3.26
CA ASP A 66 -25.44 -4.01 -3.71
C ASP A 66 -25.57 -3.51 -5.16
N ALA A 67 -24.84 -2.45 -5.52
CA ALA A 67 -24.86 -1.88 -6.87
C ALA A 67 -24.19 -2.76 -7.94
N ALA A 68 -23.29 -3.67 -7.52
CA ALA A 68 -22.55 -4.56 -8.40
C ALA A 68 -23.32 -5.85 -8.73
N VAL A 69 -24.32 -6.25 -7.93
CA VAL A 69 -25.12 -7.46 -8.18
C VAL A 69 -25.77 -7.43 -9.56
N GLY A 70 -25.70 -8.56 -10.27
CA GLY A 70 -26.23 -8.76 -11.62
C GLY A 70 -25.32 -8.25 -12.74
N GLN A 71 -24.29 -7.45 -12.43
CA GLN A 71 -23.29 -7.04 -13.40
C GLN A 71 -22.41 -8.23 -13.79
N ASP A 72 -21.94 -8.24 -15.03
CA ASP A 72 -20.92 -9.18 -15.51
C ASP A 72 -19.55 -8.75 -14.94
N VAL A 73 -18.74 -9.70 -14.44
CA VAL A 73 -17.38 -9.42 -13.95
C VAL A 73 -16.47 -8.80 -15.01
N PHE A 74 -16.77 -8.98 -16.30
CA PHE A 74 -16.04 -8.31 -17.39
C PHE A 74 -16.52 -6.86 -17.64
N ALA A 75 -17.67 -6.46 -17.10
CA ALA A 75 -18.28 -5.14 -17.30
C ALA A 75 -17.76 -4.08 -16.31
N LEU A 76 -16.43 -3.99 -16.14
CA LEU A 76 -15.76 -3.13 -15.16
C LEU A 76 -16.17 -1.64 -15.27
N ASN A 77 -16.36 -1.13 -16.49
CA ASN A 77 -16.84 0.23 -16.72
C ASN A 77 -18.25 0.46 -16.17
N ALA A 78 -19.15 -0.51 -16.32
CA ALA A 78 -20.51 -0.45 -15.81
C ALA A 78 -20.53 -0.53 -14.28
N ILE A 79 -19.71 -1.41 -13.69
CA ILE A 79 -19.54 -1.53 -12.23
C ILE A 79 -19.03 -0.21 -11.66
N ARG A 80 -17.95 0.37 -12.23
CA ARG A 80 -17.43 1.66 -11.77
C ARG A 80 -18.47 2.78 -11.87
N ALA A 81 -19.24 2.83 -12.96
CA ALA A 81 -20.32 3.81 -13.13
C ALA A 81 -21.47 3.59 -12.12
N ALA A 82 -21.81 2.35 -11.78
CA ALA A 82 -22.80 2.05 -10.74
C ALA A 82 -22.33 2.51 -9.35
N ILE A 83 -21.07 2.24 -9.00
CA ILE A 83 -20.45 2.71 -7.76
C ILE A 83 -20.44 4.24 -7.72
N ALA A 84 -20.04 4.91 -8.80
CA ALA A 84 -20.05 6.36 -8.89
C ALA A 84 -21.45 6.96 -8.65
N ARG A 85 -22.51 6.31 -9.17
CA ARG A 85 -23.91 6.73 -8.93
C ARG A 85 -24.32 6.61 -7.47
N VAL A 86 -23.93 5.53 -6.80
CA VAL A 86 -24.29 5.30 -5.39
C VAL A 86 -23.51 6.21 -4.44
N LEU A 87 -22.29 6.59 -4.79
CA LEU A 87 -21.46 7.47 -3.98
C LEU A 87 -21.68 8.97 -4.25
N GLN A 88 -22.61 9.35 -5.13
CA GLN A 88 -22.81 10.75 -5.52
C GLN A 88 -22.86 11.68 -4.30
N GLY A 89 -21.92 12.62 -4.22
CA GLY A 89 -21.79 13.60 -3.15
C GLY A 89 -20.97 13.18 -1.93
N ASP A 90 -20.58 11.90 -1.77
CA ASP A 90 -19.73 11.45 -0.67
C ASP A 90 -18.26 11.34 -1.11
N THR A 91 -17.55 12.47 -1.04
CA THR A 91 -16.13 12.60 -1.46
C THR A 91 -15.14 12.59 -0.29
N ALA A 92 -15.59 12.37 0.95
CA ALA A 92 -14.73 12.44 2.13
C ALA A 92 -13.58 11.42 2.10
N ALA A 93 -12.39 11.84 2.54
CA ALA A 93 -11.20 11.00 2.65
C ALA A 93 -11.34 9.84 3.65
N VAL A 94 -10.64 8.73 3.39
CA VAL A 94 -10.61 7.50 4.20
C VAL A 94 -9.25 6.78 4.06
N GLY A 95 -8.93 5.85 4.97
CA GLY A 95 -7.91 4.80 4.76
C GLY A 95 -6.47 5.10 5.11
N THR A 96 -6.07 6.38 5.12
CA THR A 96 -4.65 6.79 5.04
C THR A 96 -4.22 7.66 6.23
N SER A 97 -4.94 7.56 7.36
CA SER A 97 -4.67 8.33 8.59
C SER A 97 -4.57 9.85 8.39
N GLY A 98 -5.19 10.37 7.32
CA GLY A 98 -5.16 11.79 6.99
C GLY A 98 -3.92 12.26 6.22
N MET A 99 -2.97 11.38 5.89
CA MET A 99 -1.80 11.74 5.06
C MET A 99 -2.19 11.93 3.58
N ILE A 100 -3.13 11.12 3.07
CA ILE A 100 -3.64 11.24 1.70
C ILE A 100 -5.13 11.54 1.73
N THR A 101 -5.53 12.77 1.41
CA THR A 101 -6.91 13.24 1.60
C THR A 101 -7.63 13.62 0.31
N THR A 102 -6.92 13.66 -0.83
CA THR A 102 -7.43 14.14 -2.11
C THR A 102 -7.61 13.04 -3.16
N ALA A 103 -7.52 11.77 -2.76
CA ALA A 103 -7.77 10.64 -3.64
C ALA A 103 -9.26 10.49 -3.96
N SER A 104 -9.56 9.92 -5.13
CA SER A 104 -10.93 9.69 -5.61
C SER A 104 -11.65 8.63 -4.77
N ALA A 105 -12.71 9.03 -4.07
CA ALA A 105 -13.53 8.09 -3.28
C ALA A 105 -14.15 6.97 -4.14
N VAL A 106 -14.54 7.29 -5.37
CA VAL A 106 -15.06 6.30 -6.33
C VAL A 106 -14.00 5.25 -6.65
N ASP A 107 -12.76 5.68 -6.89
CA ASP A 107 -11.69 4.77 -7.26
C ASP A 107 -11.23 3.94 -6.06
N GLN A 108 -11.19 4.52 -4.85
CA GLN A 108 -10.93 3.77 -3.62
C GLN A 108 -11.96 2.66 -3.36
N VAL A 109 -13.23 2.92 -3.65
CA VAL A 109 -14.31 1.94 -3.46
C VAL A 109 -14.34 0.92 -4.60
N PHE A 110 -14.08 1.34 -5.83
CA PHE A 110 -14.09 0.47 -7.01
C PHE A 110 -12.92 -0.53 -7.00
N SER A 111 -11.73 -0.11 -6.56
CA SER A 111 -10.50 -0.93 -6.60
C SER A 111 -10.68 -2.38 -6.14
N PRO A 112 -11.16 -2.68 -4.92
CA PRO A 112 -11.23 -4.06 -4.47
C PRO A 112 -12.29 -4.89 -5.20
N PHE A 113 -13.33 -4.28 -5.78
CA PHE A 113 -14.26 -4.98 -6.66
C PHE A 113 -13.66 -5.26 -8.02
N GLU A 114 -12.86 -4.34 -8.56
CA GLU A 114 -12.12 -4.54 -9.82
C GLU A 114 -11.11 -5.68 -9.69
N VAL A 115 -10.32 -5.70 -8.61
CA VAL A 115 -9.36 -6.78 -8.35
C VAL A 115 -10.08 -8.13 -8.22
N ALA A 116 -11.20 -8.17 -7.49
CA ALA A 116 -12.00 -9.40 -7.37
C ALA A 116 -12.63 -9.83 -8.71
N CYS A 117 -13.09 -8.89 -9.54
CA CYS A 117 -13.60 -9.19 -10.87
C CYS A 117 -12.50 -9.76 -11.78
N LEU A 118 -11.28 -9.21 -11.73
CA LEU A 118 -10.14 -9.72 -12.48
C LEU A 118 -9.71 -11.12 -12.01
N ASP A 119 -9.77 -11.38 -10.71
CA ASP A 119 -9.55 -12.72 -10.15
C ASP A 119 -10.57 -13.72 -10.71
N VAL A 120 -11.88 -13.40 -10.67
CA VAL A 120 -12.90 -14.26 -11.30
C VAL A 120 -12.68 -14.40 -12.79
N ALA A 121 -12.38 -13.31 -13.50
CA ALA A 121 -12.15 -13.34 -14.95
C ALA A 121 -11.00 -14.28 -15.30
N GLY A 122 -9.88 -14.20 -14.57
CA GLY A 122 -8.73 -15.07 -14.72
C GLY A 122 -9.09 -16.54 -14.44
N GLN A 123 -9.83 -16.82 -13.37
CA GLN A 123 -10.34 -18.16 -13.06
C GLN A 123 -11.24 -18.71 -14.17
N ALA A 124 -12.18 -17.90 -14.68
CA ALA A 124 -13.14 -18.31 -15.70
C ALA A 124 -12.48 -18.67 -17.04
N ILE A 125 -11.38 -17.99 -17.39
CA ILE A 125 -10.65 -18.25 -18.64
C ILE A 125 -9.37 -19.08 -18.46
N GLY A 126 -9.05 -19.49 -17.22
CA GLY A 126 -7.85 -20.28 -16.90
C GLY A 126 -6.54 -19.52 -17.14
N ARG A 127 -6.49 -18.21 -16.88
CA ARG A 127 -5.31 -17.36 -17.08
C ARG A 127 -4.97 -16.57 -15.81
N PRO A 128 -3.67 -16.27 -15.57
CA PRO A 128 -3.29 -15.34 -14.51
C PRO A 128 -3.78 -13.92 -14.83
N VAL A 129 -4.06 -13.13 -13.78
CA VAL A 129 -4.52 -11.73 -13.92
C VAL A 129 -3.55 -10.87 -14.75
N SER A 130 -2.24 -11.15 -14.70
CA SER A 130 -1.25 -10.46 -15.53
C SER A 130 -1.56 -10.54 -17.03
N ASP A 131 -2.10 -11.66 -17.50
CA ASP A 131 -2.46 -11.83 -18.92
C ASP A 131 -3.65 -10.96 -19.32
N LEU A 132 -4.55 -10.67 -18.38
CA LEU A 132 -5.64 -9.70 -18.57
C LEU A 132 -5.12 -8.26 -18.67
N LEU A 133 -3.91 -8.01 -18.18
CA LEU A 133 -3.26 -6.70 -18.18
C LEU A 133 -2.24 -6.55 -19.32
N GLY A 134 -2.15 -7.53 -20.23
CA GLY A 134 -1.23 -7.49 -21.39
C GLY A 134 -0.06 -8.46 -21.31
N GLY A 135 -0.03 -9.32 -20.29
CA GLY A 135 1.01 -10.34 -20.11
C GLY A 135 2.15 -9.86 -19.22
N ALA A 136 2.75 -10.79 -18.48
CA ALA A 136 3.93 -10.51 -17.68
C ALA A 136 5.14 -10.25 -18.59
N VAL A 137 5.90 -9.19 -18.27
CA VAL A 137 7.16 -8.84 -18.97
C VAL A 137 8.41 -9.16 -18.13
N ARG A 138 8.21 -9.74 -16.95
CA ARG A 138 9.25 -10.20 -16.03
C ARG A 138 8.67 -11.31 -15.15
N ASP A 139 9.52 -12.25 -14.75
CA ASP A 139 9.09 -13.38 -13.93
C ASP A 139 8.97 -13.02 -12.44
N ALA A 140 9.51 -11.87 -12.04
CA ALA A 140 9.56 -11.43 -10.66
C ALA A 140 9.46 -9.90 -10.51
N VAL A 141 8.84 -9.46 -9.41
CA VAL A 141 8.75 -8.03 -9.04
C VAL A 141 9.72 -7.71 -7.90
N PRO A 142 10.64 -6.74 -8.07
CA PRO A 142 11.53 -6.30 -7.00
C PRO A 142 10.81 -5.34 -6.03
N PHE A 143 11.08 -5.54 -4.74
CA PHE A 143 10.58 -4.70 -3.65
C PHE A 143 11.75 -4.02 -2.91
N SER A 144 11.47 -2.96 -2.15
CA SER A 144 12.42 -2.26 -1.29
C SER A 144 12.14 -2.52 0.18
N ALA A 145 13.19 -2.57 0.98
CA ALA A 145 13.10 -2.56 2.44
C ALA A 145 12.48 -1.24 2.88
N TYR A 146 11.35 -1.30 3.57
CA TYR A 146 10.68 -0.11 4.10
C TYR A 146 11.01 0.06 5.59
N LEU A 147 11.88 1.01 5.87
CA LEU A 147 12.38 1.34 7.20
C LEU A 147 11.56 2.44 7.85
N PHE A 148 11.46 2.36 9.17
CA PHE A 148 10.74 3.32 10.01
C PHE A 148 11.50 3.54 11.30
N TYR A 149 11.53 4.79 11.75
CA TYR A 149 11.73 5.05 13.16
C TYR A 149 10.62 4.37 13.96
N LYS A 150 10.95 3.76 15.11
CA LYS A 150 9.96 3.04 15.92
C LYS A 150 10.36 2.96 17.39
N TRP A 151 9.35 2.93 18.25
CA TRP A 151 9.55 2.53 19.65
C TRP A 151 9.80 1.03 19.76
N ALA A 152 10.37 0.57 20.88
CA ALA A 152 10.60 -0.85 21.12
C ALA A 152 9.31 -1.68 21.17
N GLY A 153 8.20 -1.09 21.63
CA GLY A 153 6.87 -1.70 21.71
C GLY A 153 5.80 -0.66 21.97
N HIS A 154 4.52 -1.05 21.84
CA HIS A 154 3.41 -0.15 22.17
C HIS A 154 3.38 0.15 23.68
N PRO A 155 2.97 1.35 24.12
CA PRO A 155 2.87 1.67 25.54
C PRO A 155 2.03 0.63 26.31
N GLY A 156 2.61 0.04 27.36
CA GLY A 156 1.95 -0.99 28.17
C GLY A 156 1.92 -2.39 27.54
N SER A 157 2.67 -2.62 26.46
CA SER A 157 2.90 -3.93 25.85
C SER A 157 4.36 -4.33 25.93
N GLU A 158 4.65 -5.63 25.86
CA GLU A 158 6.03 -6.12 25.73
C GLU A 158 6.70 -5.59 24.45
N PRO A 159 8.02 -5.32 24.47
CA PRO A 159 8.76 -4.98 23.28
C PRO A 159 8.55 -5.99 22.15
N ASP A 160 8.46 -5.49 20.93
CA ASP A 160 8.53 -6.36 19.77
C ASP A 160 9.96 -6.90 19.57
N ASN A 161 10.14 -7.76 18.57
CA ASN A 161 11.41 -8.45 18.38
C ASN A 161 12.36 -7.62 17.53
N TRP A 162 11.93 -6.48 16.98
CA TRP A 162 12.76 -5.56 16.20
C TRP A 162 13.58 -4.63 17.09
N GLY A 163 13.11 -4.35 18.30
CA GLY A 163 13.70 -3.34 19.16
C GLY A 163 13.36 -1.92 18.70
N GLU A 164 13.92 -0.92 19.37
CA GLU A 164 13.76 0.49 18.97
C GLU A 164 14.70 0.86 17.82
N ALA A 165 14.29 1.83 17.01
CA ALA A 165 15.13 2.48 16.03
C ALA A 165 14.80 3.97 16.06
N LEU A 166 15.62 4.75 16.77
CA LEU A 166 15.40 6.17 17.03
C LEU A 166 16.60 7.04 16.63
N ASP A 167 17.62 6.43 16.02
CA ASP A 167 18.86 7.05 15.59
C ASP A 167 19.42 6.33 14.34
N PRO A 168 20.49 6.84 13.70
CA PRO A 168 21.09 6.21 12.52
C PRO A 168 21.52 4.75 12.74
N ASP A 169 22.07 4.40 13.90
CA ASP A 169 22.55 3.04 14.18
C ASP A 169 21.37 2.05 14.27
N GLY A 170 20.29 2.43 14.92
CA GLY A 170 19.05 1.64 14.97
C GLY A 170 18.42 1.45 13.59
N ILE A 171 18.42 2.50 12.75
CA ILE A 171 17.94 2.40 11.36
C ILE A 171 18.81 1.46 10.52
N VAL A 172 20.14 1.53 10.65
CA VAL A 172 21.07 0.61 9.97
C VAL A 172 20.89 -0.82 10.46
N ALA A 173 20.72 -1.05 11.77
CA ALA A 173 20.46 -2.36 12.34
C ALA A 173 19.14 -2.97 11.83
N GLN A 174 18.08 -2.15 11.77
CA GLN A 174 16.79 -2.53 11.18
C GLN A 174 16.96 -2.90 9.70
N ALA A 175 17.71 -2.10 8.93
CA ALA A 175 17.98 -2.35 7.52
C ALA A 175 18.74 -3.67 7.31
N ARG A 176 19.81 -3.92 8.06
CA ARG A 176 20.59 -5.18 7.99
C ARG A 176 19.70 -6.38 8.20
N ARG A 177 18.88 -6.36 9.25
CA ARG A 177 17.97 -7.48 9.51
C ARG A 177 16.97 -7.71 8.37
N ILE A 178 16.34 -6.65 7.86
CA ILE A 178 15.36 -6.75 6.78
C ILE A 178 16.03 -7.24 5.49
N VAL A 179 17.22 -6.72 5.16
CA VAL A 179 17.98 -7.13 3.98
C VAL A 179 18.52 -8.55 4.11
N ASP A 180 18.96 -8.98 5.28
CA ASP A 180 19.45 -10.36 5.50
C ASP A 180 18.32 -11.38 5.42
N GLU A 181 17.12 -11.05 5.94
CA GLU A 181 15.97 -11.94 5.92
C GLU A 181 15.30 -12.04 4.55
N TYR A 182 15.20 -10.92 3.82
CA TYR A 182 14.44 -10.82 2.58
C TYR A 182 15.28 -10.48 1.34
N GLY A 183 16.56 -10.16 1.46
CA GLY A 183 17.43 -9.87 0.31
C GLY A 183 16.97 -8.67 -0.53
N PHE A 184 16.31 -7.66 0.06
CA PHE A 184 15.91 -6.46 -0.68
C PHE A 184 17.12 -5.70 -1.22
N THR A 185 16.98 -5.17 -2.44
CA THR A 185 18.08 -4.49 -3.16
C THR A 185 17.91 -2.97 -3.22
N ALA A 186 16.88 -2.42 -2.59
CA ALA A 186 16.63 -0.98 -2.44
C ALA A 186 16.05 -0.72 -1.06
N ILE A 187 16.24 0.50 -0.54
CA ILE A 187 15.86 0.88 0.83
C ILE A 187 15.11 2.21 0.80
N LYS A 188 13.99 2.28 1.51
CA LYS A 188 13.23 3.51 1.75
C LYS A 188 13.14 3.77 3.26
N LEU A 189 13.47 4.97 3.71
CA LEU A 189 13.24 5.42 5.08
C LEU A 189 12.00 6.32 5.15
N LYS A 190 11.06 5.98 6.03
CA LYS A 190 10.02 6.89 6.50
C LYS A 190 10.66 7.94 7.40
N GLY A 191 10.59 9.21 6.99
CA GLY A 191 11.06 10.36 7.74
C GLY A 191 9.91 11.24 8.25
N GLY A 192 10.20 12.52 8.45
CA GLY A 192 9.28 13.52 9.00
C GLY A 192 9.01 13.33 10.49
N VAL A 193 9.84 12.54 11.18
CA VAL A 193 9.74 12.18 12.60
C VAL A 193 10.75 12.98 13.42
N PHE A 194 12.00 13.03 12.96
CA PHE A 194 13.10 13.75 13.59
C PHE A 194 13.47 15.00 12.78
N PRO A 195 14.26 15.93 13.35
CA PRO A 195 14.81 17.05 12.59
C PRO A 195 15.50 16.56 11.31
N SER A 196 15.28 17.28 10.20
CA SER A 196 15.73 16.86 8.87
C SER A 196 17.23 16.51 8.76
N GLU A 197 18.08 17.16 9.56
CA GLU A 197 19.52 16.89 9.60
C GLU A 197 19.87 15.53 10.22
N GLU A 198 19.06 15.05 11.18
CA GLU A 198 19.21 13.73 11.80
C GLU A 198 18.75 12.63 10.84
N GLU A 199 17.65 12.87 10.10
CA GLU A 199 17.16 11.93 9.08
C GLU A 199 18.11 11.84 7.88
N ALA A 200 18.73 12.96 7.48
CA ALA A 200 19.80 12.96 6.49
C ALA A 200 21.03 12.19 6.97
N ALA A 201 21.41 12.30 8.25
CA ALA A 201 22.49 11.50 8.83
C ALA A 201 22.16 10.00 8.82
N ALA A 202 20.90 9.61 9.04
CA ALA A 202 20.47 8.23 8.92
C ALA A 202 20.59 7.69 7.48
N ILE A 203 20.27 8.50 6.48
CA ILE A 203 20.48 8.14 5.06
C ILE A 203 21.97 7.98 4.74
N GLU A 204 22.84 8.86 5.23
CA GLU A 204 24.29 8.76 5.03
C GLU A 204 24.86 7.48 5.69
N ALA A 205 24.39 7.16 6.90
CA ALA A 205 24.75 5.91 7.57
C ALA A 205 24.27 4.67 6.80
N LEU A 206 23.05 4.71 6.24
CA LEU A 206 22.55 3.66 5.34
C LEU A 206 23.42 3.53 4.08
N ARG A 207 23.84 4.63 3.46
CA ARG A 207 24.75 4.59 2.29
C ARG A 207 26.10 3.96 2.65
N ALA A 208 26.66 4.29 3.81
CA ALA A 208 27.90 3.68 4.27
C ALA A 208 27.75 2.17 4.51
N ALA A 209 26.61 1.74 5.07
CA ALA A 209 26.32 0.34 5.34
C ALA A 209 25.92 -0.48 4.09
N PHE A 210 25.30 0.18 3.10
CA PHE A 210 24.78 -0.41 1.86
C PHE A 210 25.22 0.43 0.64
N PRO A 211 26.50 0.34 0.23
CA PRO A 211 27.08 1.23 -0.79
C PRO A 211 26.38 1.20 -2.15
N ASP A 212 25.76 0.08 -2.53
CA ASP A 212 25.17 -0.12 -3.86
C ASP A 212 23.63 -0.03 -3.87
N HIS A 213 22.97 0.00 -2.71
CA HIS A 213 21.52 0.02 -2.65
C HIS A 213 20.98 1.41 -3.04
N PRO A 214 19.96 1.52 -3.90
CA PRO A 214 19.20 2.74 -4.07
C PRO A 214 18.52 3.13 -2.75
N LEU A 215 18.65 4.40 -2.36
CA LEU A 215 18.13 4.94 -1.11
C LEU A 215 17.05 5.98 -1.40
N ARG A 216 15.99 5.99 -0.58
CA ARG A 216 14.89 6.95 -0.66
C ARG A 216 14.54 7.47 0.71
N LEU A 217 14.14 8.73 0.77
CA LEU A 217 13.64 9.38 1.99
C LEU A 217 12.27 9.98 1.71
N ASP A 218 11.35 9.79 2.65
CA ASP A 218 9.96 10.24 2.54
C ASP A 218 9.48 10.84 3.87
N PRO A 219 9.52 12.17 4.03
CA PRO A 219 9.05 12.86 5.22
C PRO A 219 7.56 13.24 5.16
N ASN A 220 6.81 12.80 4.14
CA ASN A 220 5.38 13.10 3.96
C ASN A 220 5.00 14.59 4.16
N ALA A 221 5.70 15.45 3.42
CA ALA A 221 5.48 16.89 3.36
C ALA A 221 5.71 17.63 4.69
N ALA A 222 6.54 17.08 5.58
CA ALA A 222 6.84 17.69 6.87
C ALA A 222 7.70 18.96 6.78
N TRP A 223 8.36 19.22 5.64
CA TRP A 223 9.32 20.30 5.51
C TRP A 223 8.79 21.45 4.66
N THR A 224 9.35 22.64 4.88
CA THR A 224 9.18 23.77 3.95
C THR A 224 10.04 23.55 2.69
N PRO A 225 9.79 24.27 1.58
CA PRO A 225 10.65 24.20 0.39
C PRO A 225 12.12 24.50 0.70
N GLU A 226 12.41 25.45 1.59
CA GLU A 226 13.78 25.83 1.94
C GLU A 226 14.51 24.71 2.69
N THR A 227 13.82 24.05 3.63
CA THR A 227 14.38 22.90 4.35
C THR A 227 14.59 21.72 3.40
N SER A 228 13.63 21.49 2.51
CA SER A 228 13.70 20.46 1.47
C SER A 228 14.92 20.62 0.57
N LEU A 229 15.21 21.85 0.12
CA LEU A 229 16.37 22.16 -0.72
C LEU A 229 17.70 21.93 0.01
N LYS A 230 17.77 22.24 1.32
CA LYS A 230 18.98 21.95 2.13
C LYS A 230 19.25 20.45 2.20
N VAL A 231 18.21 19.65 2.49
CA VAL A 231 18.32 18.18 2.53
C VAL A 231 18.69 17.62 1.15
N ALA A 232 18.04 18.09 0.09
CA ALA A 232 18.33 17.67 -1.28
C ALA A 232 19.77 17.98 -1.70
N ALA A 233 20.30 19.15 -1.30
CA ALA A 233 21.70 19.49 -1.54
C ALA A 233 22.67 18.59 -0.75
N ARG A 234 22.39 18.33 0.53
CA ARG A 234 23.20 17.46 1.40
C ARG A 234 23.25 16.02 0.88
N LEU A 235 22.12 15.50 0.41
CA LEU A 235 21.97 14.13 -0.07
C LEU A 235 22.14 13.99 -1.60
N SER A 236 22.79 14.96 -2.23
CA SER A 236 23.10 14.93 -3.67
C SER A 236 23.95 13.71 -4.01
N GLY A 237 23.54 12.93 -5.02
CA GLY A 237 24.21 11.69 -5.42
C GLY A 237 24.01 10.51 -4.47
N VAL A 238 23.27 10.68 -3.36
CA VAL A 238 23.01 9.62 -2.37
C VAL A 238 21.65 8.96 -2.61
N LEU A 239 20.61 9.76 -2.87
CA LEU A 239 19.24 9.29 -3.05
C LEU A 239 18.93 8.92 -4.51
N GLU A 240 18.15 7.86 -4.70
CA GLU A 240 17.49 7.54 -5.97
C GLU A 240 16.40 8.58 -6.29
N TYR A 241 15.60 8.94 -5.29
CA TYR A 241 14.64 10.04 -5.34
C TYR A 241 14.31 10.52 -3.91
N LEU A 242 13.81 11.75 -3.82
CA LEU A 242 13.25 12.33 -2.60
C LEU A 242 11.73 12.40 -2.73
N GLU A 243 11.00 11.73 -1.84
CA GLU A 243 9.55 11.59 -1.93
C GLU A 243 8.84 12.59 -1.04
N ASP A 244 7.88 13.36 -1.59
CA ASP A 244 7.06 14.33 -0.87
C ASP A 244 7.82 15.14 0.22
N PRO A 245 8.91 15.86 -0.10
CA PRO A 245 9.63 16.62 0.93
C PRO A 245 8.82 17.81 1.48
N THR A 246 7.96 18.42 0.66
CA THR A 246 7.18 19.63 0.98
C THR A 246 5.74 19.49 0.49
N PRO A 247 4.75 20.21 1.08
CA PRO A 247 3.36 20.06 0.66
C PRO A 247 3.04 20.77 -0.67
N GLY A 248 2.08 20.21 -1.40
CA GLY A 248 1.42 20.84 -2.54
C GLY A 248 2.24 20.85 -3.84
N LEU A 249 1.55 21.05 -4.97
CA LEU A 249 2.18 21.04 -6.30
C LEU A 249 3.16 22.19 -6.50
N ASP A 250 2.87 23.37 -5.93
CA ASP A 250 3.73 24.56 -6.07
C ASP A 250 5.04 24.39 -5.30
N GLY A 251 4.96 24.03 -4.00
CA GLY A 251 6.15 23.77 -3.21
C GLY A 251 7.00 22.65 -3.80
N MET A 252 6.38 21.57 -4.27
CA MET A 252 7.08 20.49 -4.97
C MET A 252 7.76 20.97 -6.25
N ALA A 253 7.13 21.86 -7.04
CA ALA A 253 7.75 22.44 -8.23
C ALA A 253 8.95 23.34 -7.90
N ASP A 254 8.85 24.16 -6.85
CA ASP A 254 9.95 25.01 -6.38
C ASP A 254 11.16 24.17 -5.97
N VAL A 255 10.93 23.06 -5.24
CA VAL A 255 12.01 22.14 -4.85
C VAL A 255 12.54 21.38 -6.06
N ALA A 256 11.67 20.88 -6.95
CA ALA A 256 12.06 20.10 -8.12
C ALA A 256 12.91 20.90 -9.13
N ALA A 257 12.78 22.23 -9.14
CA ALA A 257 13.56 23.10 -10.01
C ALA A 257 15.06 23.14 -9.65
N ALA A 258 15.43 22.84 -8.40
CA ALA A 258 16.80 22.94 -7.91
C ALA A 258 17.35 21.64 -7.28
N ALA A 259 16.50 20.68 -6.93
CA ALA A 259 16.93 19.40 -6.38
C ALA A 259 17.79 18.60 -7.39
N PRO A 260 18.93 18.01 -6.97
CA PRO A 260 19.78 17.23 -7.86
C PRO A 260 19.26 15.82 -8.16
N MET A 261 18.25 15.35 -7.42
CA MET A 261 17.57 14.07 -7.62
C MET A 261 16.11 14.27 -8.04
N PRO A 262 15.47 13.26 -8.67
CA PRO A 262 14.03 13.28 -8.95
C PRO A 262 13.20 13.43 -7.68
N LEU A 263 12.11 14.20 -7.75
CA LEU A 263 11.07 14.19 -6.73
C LEU A 263 9.99 13.15 -7.05
N ALA A 264 9.59 12.40 -6.03
CA ALA A 264 8.52 11.41 -6.09
C ALA A 264 7.30 11.85 -5.27
N THR A 265 6.11 11.32 -5.57
CA THR A 265 4.92 11.61 -4.76
C THR A 265 3.92 10.46 -4.66
N ASN A 266 3.31 10.36 -3.47
CA ASN A 266 2.03 9.70 -3.22
C ASN A 266 1.05 10.62 -2.46
N MET A 267 1.29 11.94 -2.46
CA MET A 267 0.46 12.92 -1.74
C MET A 267 -0.13 13.99 -2.65
N CYS A 268 0.70 14.71 -3.40
CA CYS A 268 0.24 15.81 -4.25
C CYS A 268 -0.34 15.35 -5.60
N VAL A 269 -0.09 14.09 -5.99
CA VAL A 269 -0.70 13.42 -7.15
C VAL A 269 -1.17 12.03 -6.75
N VAL A 270 -2.47 11.90 -6.46
CA VAL A 270 -3.16 10.67 -6.01
C VAL A 270 -4.47 10.41 -6.75
N ALA A 271 -4.79 11.25 -7.73
CA ALA A 271 -5.93 11.09 -8.63
C ALA A 271 -5.60 11.62 -10.04
N PHE A 272 -6.36 11.18 -11.04
CA PHE A 272 -6.07 11.48 -12.45
C PHE A 272 -6.18 12.96 -12.83
N ASP A 273 -7.09 13.69 -12.19
CA ASP A 273 -7.28 15.14 -12.39
C ASP A 273 -6.09 15.98 -11.91
N GLN A 274 -5.24 15.42 -11.05
CA GLN A 274 -4.04 16.07 -10.52
C GLN A 274 -2.81 15.90 -11.43
N LEU A 275 -2.84 14.98 -12.39
CA LEU A 275 -1.71 14.72 -13.30
C LEU A 275 -1.42 15.91 -14.21
N ALA A 276 -2.45 16.47 -14.86
CA ALA A 276 -2.29 17.58 -15.79
C ALA A 276 -1.64 18.83 -15.13
N PRO A 277 -2.12 19.35 -13.98
CA PRO A 277 -1.45 20.47 -13.32
C PRO A 277 -0.05 20.12 -12.80
N ALA A 278 0.19 18.89 -12.34
CA ALA A 278 1.51 18.46 -11.88
C ALA A 278 2.54 18.43 -13.03
N VAL A 279 2.15 17.93 -14.20
CA VAL A 279 2.97 17.93 -15.42
C VAL A 279 3.25 19.37 -15.86
N ALA A 280 2.23 20.23 -15.92
CA ALA A 280 2.37 21.61 -16.37
C ALA A 280 3.34 22.43 -15.50
N LYS A 281 3.35 22.17 -14.18
CA LYS A 281 4.25 22.82 -13.22
C LYS A 281 5.63 22.17 -13.13
N GLY A 282 5.79 20.95 -13.64
CA GLY A 282 7.01 20.15 -13.43
C GLY A 282 7.20 19.75 -11.97
N SER A 283 6.12 19.61 -11.20
CA SER A 283 6.14 19.40 -9.74
C SER A 283 6.81 18.10 -9.32
N VAL A 284 6.71 17.06 -10.14
CA VAL A 284 7.19 15.71 -9.81
C VAL A 284 7.83 15.06 -11.02
N ARG A 285 8.77 14.14 -10.75
CA ARG A 285 9.45 13.33 -11.77
C ARG A 285 9.15 11.85 -11.63
N VAL A 286 8.65 11.41 -10.48
CA VAL A 286 8.20 10.03 -10.23
C VAL A 286 6.82 10.06 -9.58
N VAL A 287 5.88 9.28 -10.09
CA VAL A 287 4.57 9.07 -9.44
C VAL A 287 4.57 7.71 -8.78
N LEU A 288 4.09 7.60 -7.54
CA LEU A 288 3.87 6.31 -6.89
C LEU A 288 2.44 5.85 -7.15
N SER A 289 2.30 4.79 -7.95
CA SER A 289 1.01 4.15 -8.16
C SER A 289 0.57 3.34 -6.93
N ASP A 290 -0.72 3.26 -6.70
CA ASP A 290 -1.30 2.41 -5.67
C ASP A 290 -2.72 2.04 -6.11
N HIS A 291 -2.90 0.80 -6.52
CA HIS A 291 -4.18 0.37 -7.09
C HIS A 291 -5.34 0.60 -6.11
N HIS A 292 -5.09 0.55 -4.79
CA HIS A 292 -6.10 0.77 -3.75
C HIS A 292 -6.82 2.11 -3.85
N TYR A 293 -6.17 3.16 -4.37
CA TYR A 293 -6.80 4.48 -4.51
C TYR A 293 -6.78 5.05 -5.93
N TRP A 294 -6.00 4.48 -6.84
CA TRP A 294 -6.07 4.78 -8.28
C TRP A 294 -7.21 4.04 -9.00
N GLY A 295 -7.81 3.03 -8.37
CA GLY A 295 -9.04 2.38 -8.84
C GLY A 295 -8.82 1.02 -9.49
N GLY A 296 -7.97 0.19 -8.89
CA GLY A 296 -7.70 -1.15 -9.39
C GLY A 296 -6.58 -1.19 -10.43
N LEU A 297 -6.34 -2.39 -10.94
CA LEU A 297 -5.15 -2.72 -11.72
C LEU A 297 -5.18 -2.11 -13.12
N GLN A 298 -6.32 -2.12 -13.81
CA GLN A 298 -6.43 -1.52 -15.15
C GLN A 298 -6.23 0.00 -15.11
N ARG A 299 -6.70 0.66 -14.05
CA ARG A 299 -6.51 2.11 -13.89
C ARG A 299 -5.07 2.44 -13.50
N SER A 300 -4.42 1.62 -12.68
CA SER A 300 -2.97 1.72 -12.47
C SER A 300 -2.16 1.51 -13.76
N ARG A 301 -2.60 0.62 -14.65
CA ARG A 301 -2.01 0.46 -16.00
C ARG A 301 -2.21 1.71 -16.86
N LEU A 302 -3.37 2.35 -16.80
CA LEU A 302 -3.61 3.63 -17.47
C LEU A 302 -2.67 4.72 -16.94
N LEU A 303 -2.53 4.85 -15.61
CA LEU A 303 -1.56 5.76 -15.00
C LEU A 303 -0.16 5.50 -15.53
N ALA A 304 0.25 4.23 -15.64
CA ALA A 304 1.56 3.88 -16.18
C ALA A 304 1.77 4.35 -17.62
N GLY A 305 0.77 4.20 -18.49
CA GLY A 305 0.82 4.73 -19.85
C GLY A 305 0.89 6.27 -19.89
N ILE A 306 0.20 6.95 -18.97
CA ILE A 306 0.27 8.42 -18.84
C ILE A 306 1.68 8.84 -18.41
N CYS A 307 2.24 8.21 -17.36
CA CYS A 307 3.60 8.49 -16.92
C CYS A 307 4.61 8.31 -18.06
N ASP A 308 4.52 7.21 -18.80
CA ASP A 308 5.38 6.95 -19.97
C ASP A 308 5.23 8.05 -21.05
N THR A 309 3.99 8.43 -21.37
CA THR A 309 3.69 9.48 -22.37
C THR A 309 4.30 10.83 -21.99
N PHE A 310 4.31 11.18 -20.69
CA PHE A 310 4.83 12.45 -20.18
C PHE A 310 6.29 12.37 -19.68
N GLY A 311 6.96 11.23 -19.87
CA GLY A 311 8.35 11.05 -19.43
C GLY A 311 8.53 11.07 -17.91
N LEU A 312 7.50 10.71 -17.14
CA LEU A 312 7.54 10.56 -15.69
C LEU A 312 7.97 9.13 -15.33
N GLY A 313 8.81 9.01 -14.30
CA GLY A 313 9.06 7.72 -13.66
C GLY A 313 7.82 7.20 -12.93
N LEU A 314 7.77 5.89 -12.73
CA LEU A 314 6.69 5.23 -12.01
C LEU A 314 7.27 4.31 -10.94
N SER A 315 6.79 4.49 -9.71
CA SER A 315 7.05 3.60 -8.58
C SER A 315 5.71 3.10 -8.04
N MET A 316 5.72 2.39 -6.92
CA MET A 316 4.49 2.00 -6.23
C MET A 316 4.51 2.44 -4.77
N HIS A 317 3.36 2.78 -4.23
CA HIS A 317 3.14 3.09 -2.83
C HIS A 317 2.47 1.90 -2.12
N SER A 318 2.70 1.78 -0.81
CA SER A 318 2.10 0.75 0.03
C SER A 318 1.62 1.34 1.36
N ASN A 319 0.50 0.83 1.86
CA ASN A 319 0.09 0.92 3.27
C ASN A 319 0.21 -0.47 3.92
N SER A 320 0.10 -0.61 5.25
CA SER A 320 -0.01 -1.91 5.91
C SER A 320 -1.11 -2.76 5.22
N HIS A 321 -0.75 -3.96 4.75
CA HIS A 321 -1.59 -4.78 3.86
C HIS A 321 -1.39 -6.28 4.12
N LEU A 322 -2.24 -7.11 3.52
CA LEU A 322 -2.15 -8.57 3.56
C LEU A 322 -1.81 -9.15 2.18
N GLY A 323 -1.91 -10.49 2.07
CA GLY A 323 -1.51 -11.25 0.90
C GLY A 323 -2.31 -11.00 -0.37
N ILE A 324 -3.57 -10.55 -0.25
CA ILE A 324 -4.42 -10.27 -1.42
C ILE A 324 -3.89 -9.02 -2.15
N SER A 325 -3.62 -7.95 -1.41
CA SER A 325 -2.99 -6.74 -1.96
C SER A 325 -1.61 -7.04 -2.53
N LEU A 326 -0.81 -7.87 -1.83
CA LEU A 326 0.52 -8.28 -2.28
C LEU A 326 0.45 -9.01 -3.63
N ALA A 327 -0.45 -9.99 -3.74
CA ALA A 327 -0.67 -10.71 -4.99
C ALA A 327 -1.06 -9.74 -6.11
N ALA A 328 -2.02 -8.85 -5.87
CA ALA A 328 -2.48 -7.86 -6.85
C ALA A 328 -1.34 -6.97 -7.37
N TRP A 329 -0.47 -6.43 -6.51
CA TRP A 329 0.70 -5.67 -6.96
C TRP A 329 1.68 -6.51 -7.79
N CYS A 330 1.86 -7.78 -7.43
CA CYS A 330 2.74 -8.67 -8.18
C CYS A 330 2.19 -9.01 -9.58
N THR A 331 0.89 -8.83 -9.82
CA THR A 331 0.29 -9.12 -11.15
C THR A 331 0.63 -8.10 -12.22
N TRP A 332 1.02 -6.87 -11.86
CA TRP A 332 1.32 -5.79 -12.80
C TRP A 332 2.54 -4.97 -12.38
N PRO A 333 3.75 -5.40 -12.73
CA PRO A 333 4.92 -4.54 -12.70
C PRO A 333 4.96 -3.74 -14.03
N PRO A 334 5.02 -2.40 -13.99
CA PRO A 334 5.01 -1.59 -15.21
C PRO A 334 6.19 -1.94 -16.15
N PRO A 335 6.02 -1.80 -17.48
CA PRO A 335 6.98 -2.30 -18.45
C PRO A 335 8.33 -1.54 -18.48
N HIS A 336 8.40 -0.26 -18.04
CA HIS A 336 9.60 0.57 -18.20
C HIS A 336 9.92 1.42 -16.95
N ARG A 337 11.24 1.59 -16.66
CA ARG A 337 11.84 2.44 -15.61
C ARG A 337 11.08 2.46 -14.27
N THR A 338 10.85 1.27 -13.72
CA THR A 338 10.21 1.12 -12.41
C THR A 338 11.25 0.93 -11.33
N SER A 339 11.28 1.87 -10.40
CA SER A 339 12.02 1.72 -9.15
C SER A 339 11.32 0.66 -8.26
N PRO A 340 12.06 -0.19 -7.49
CA PRO A 340 11.47 -1.24 -6.65
C PRO A 340 10.35 -0.75 -5.71
N THR A 341 9.37 -1.60 -5.38
CA THR A 341 8.20 -1.19 -4.57
C THR A 341 8.43 -1.33 -3.07
N PRO A 342 8.15 -0.32 -2.22
CA PRO A 342 8.20 -0.47 -0.76
C PRO A 342 7.15 -1.47 -0.25
N VAL A 343 7.55 -2.35 0.66
CA VAL A 343 6.66 -3.25 1.42
C VAL A 343 7.14 -3.30 2.88
N THR A 344 6.20 -3.21 3.81
CA THR A 344 6.47 -3.29 5.25
C THR A 344 6.54 -4.77 5.69
N PRO A 345 7.68 -5.28 6.19
CA PRO A 345 7.80 -6.68 6.63
C PRO A 345 7.24 -6.93 8.04
N THR A 346 6.59 -5.94 8.66
CA THR A 346 6.39 -5.86 10.12
C THR A 346 5.26 -6.71 10.68
N GLY A 347 4.47 -7.39 9.84
CA GLY A 347 3.46 -8.32 10.31
C GLY A 347 4.12 -9.47 11.08
N ARG A 348 3.97 -9.50 12.41
CA ARG A 348 4.33 -10.67 13.23
C ARG A 348 3.42 -11.84 12.84
N GLY A 349 3.85 -12.54 11.81
CA GLY A 349 3.41 -13.86 11.49
C GLY A 349 4.61 -14.56 10.89
N ARG A 350 4.92 -15.73 11.41
CA ARG A 350 5.35 -16.82 10.54
C ARG A 350 4.20 -17.17 9.58
N GLN A 351 3.68 -16.20 8.84
CA GLN A 351 2.79 -16.40 7.71
C GLN A 351 3.71 -16.60 6.51
N LYS A 352 4.40 -17.76 6.52
CA LYS A 352 4.88 -18.35 5.28
C LYS A 352 3.63 -18.53 4.40
N MET A 353 3.38 -17.60 3.47
CA MET A 353 2.83 -18.00 2.17
C MET A 353 3.97 -18.71 1.44
N SER A 354 4.25 -19.91 1.93
CA SER A 354 5.19 -20.85 1.36
C SER A 354 4.62 -21.30 0.03
N CYS A 355 5.20 -20.80 -1.05
CA CYS A 355 5.20 -21.48 -2.33
C CYS A 355 6.20 -22.66 -2.27
N ASP A 356 5.94 -23.62 -1.37
CA ASP A 356 6.69 -24.84 -0.99
C ASP A 356 8.23 -24.77 -0.72
N PRO A 357 8.75 -25.51 0.29
CA PRO A 357 10.07 -25.32 0.89
C PRO A 357 11.15 -26.21 0.24
N ALA A 358 11.33 -26.11 -1.06
CA ALA A 358 12.47 -26.72 -1.73
C ALA A 358 13.19 -25.64 -2.53
N HIS A 359 14.26 -25.11 -1.94
CA HIS A 359 15.47 -24.49 -2.53
C HIS A 359 15.95 -23.38 -1.60
N SER A 360 16.72 -23.79 -0.60
CA SER A 360 17.71 -22.93 0.05
C SER A 360 18.73 -22.49 -0.99
N ASN A 361 18.82 -21.18 -1.25
CA ASN A 361 20.06 -20.40 -1.37
C ASN A 361 19.77 -18.98 -1.89
N SER A 362 20.07 -17.99 -1.04
CA SER A 362 20.62 -16.66 -1.39
C SER A 362 20.13 -15.94 -2.66
N ALA A 363 18.82 -15.88 -2.90
CA ALA A 363 18.25 -15.03 -3.96
C ALA A 363 17.42 -13.89 -3.33
N PRO A 364 17.48 -12.66 -3.90
CA PRO A 364 16.72 -11.51 -3.40
C PRO A 364 15.21 -11.77 -3.43
N VAL A 365 14.43 -11.24 -2.48
CA VAL A 365 12.96 -11.37 -2.51
C VAL A 365 12.42 -10.74 -3.78
N GLN A 366 11.92 -11.65 -4.60
CA GLN A 366 11.35 -11.47 -5.90
C GLN A 366 10.05 -12.27 -5.85
N CYS A 367 8.90 -11.61 -5.85
CA CYS A 367 7.64 -12.34 -5.95
C CYS A 367 7.54 -12.92 -7.35
N ARG A 368 7.70 -14.24 -7.47
CA ARG A 368 7.67 -14.95 -8.75
C ARG A 368 6.23 -15.19 -9.21
N TYR A 369 6.00 -15.01 -10.50
CA TYR A 369 4.79 -15.52 -11.16
C TYR A 369 4.81 -17.06 -11.14
N ARG A 370 3.70 -17.69 -10.74
CA ARG A 370 3.48 -19.13 -10.98
C ARG A 370 2.45 -19.29 -12.10
N SER A 371 2.91 -19.75 -13.28
CA SER A 371 2.05 -20.36 -14.29
C SER A 371 1.86 -21.84 -13.96
N ALA A 372 0.64 -22.34 -13.82
CA ALA A 372 0.40 -23.78 -13.69
C ALA A 372 -0.53 -24.28 -14.81
N PRO A 373 -0.04 -25.09 -15.75
CA PRO A 373 -0.86 -25.99 -16.55
C PRO A 373 -0.75 -27.44 -16.04
N GLY A 374 -1.90 -28.10 -15.84
CA GLY A 374 -2.02 -29.55 -15.96
C GLY A 374 -1.33 -30.44 -14.91
N SER A 375 -1.65 -30.30 -13.62
CA SER A 375 -1.54 -31.40 -12.64
C SER A 375 -2.22 -31.02 -11.32
N GLY A 376 -3.53 -31.28 -11.18
CA GLY A 376 -4.23 -31.50 -9.90
C GLY A 376 -4.27 -30.39 -8.83
N CYS A 377 -3.51 -29.30 -8.94
CA CYS A 377 -3.50 -28.18 -8.01
C CYS A 377 -4.37 -27.07 -8.61
N ARG A 378 -5.56 -26.88 -8.05
CA ARG A 378 -6.53 -25.90 -8.56
C ARG A 378 -5.97 -24.48 -8.39
N SER A 379 -5.80 -23.84 -9.54
CA SER A 379 -5.93 -22.41 -9.80
C SER A 379 -4.89 -21.46 -9.19
N THR A 380 -4.39 -20.57 -10.05
CA THR A 380 -3.87 -19.22 -9.75
C THR A 380 -4.93 -18.32 -9.07
N THR A 381 -5.62 -18.85 -8.08
CA THR A 381 -6.44 -18.10 -7.13
C THR A 381 -5.47 -17.39 -6.20
N ILE A 382 -5.77 -16.14 -5.84
CA ILE A 382 -5.12 -15.46 -4.71
C ILE A 382 -5.22 -16.41 -3.51
N LEU A 383 -4.13 -17.10 -3.21
CA LEU A 383 -4.17 -18.38 -2.51
C LEU A 383 -4.66 -18.15 -1.08
N TRP A 384 -5.87 -18.63 -0.76
CA TRP A 384 -6.35 -18.66 0.62
C TRP A 384 -5.60 -19.76 1.38
N LEU A 385 -4.45 -19.43 1.96
CA LEU A 385 -3.87 -20.21 3.04
C LEU A 385 -4.54 -19.77 4.34
N ARG A 386 -5.30 -20.69 4.95
CA ARG A 386 -5.91 -20.61 6.29
C ARG A 386 -5.11 -19.73 7.26
N CYS A 387 -5.42 -18.44 7.31
CA CYS A 387 -4.97 -17.52 8.35
C CYS A 387 -6.08 -17.34 9.38
N THR A 388 -6.57 -18.44 9.96
CA THR A 388 -7.58 -18.37 11.03
C THR A 388 -6.98 -18.43 12.43
N SER A 389 -5.66 -18.57 12.57
CA SER A 389 -5.04 -18.69 13.90
C SER A 389 -4.71 -17.34 14.57
N ASN A 390 -4.47 -16.26 13.81
CA ASN A 390 -4.11 -14.93 14.36
C ASN A 390 -4.89 -13.74 13.76
N ILE A 391 -5.91 -13.97 12.92
CA ILE A 391 -6.78 -12.90 12.43
C ILE A 391 -7.93 -12.74 13.43
N CYS A 392 -7.98 -11.61 14.11
CA CYS A 392 -9.21 -11.21 14.80
C CYS A 392 -10.24 -10.84 13.74
N VAL A 393 -11.14 -11.77 13.42
CA VAL A 393 -12.35 -11.47 12.67
C VAL A 393 -13.27 -10.72 13.62
N ALA A 394 -13.48 -9.43 13.37
CA ALA A 394 -14.47 -8.64 14.10
C ALA A 394 -15.87 -9.07 13.63
N GLY A 395 -16.37 -10.21 14.09
CA GLY A 395 -17.64 -10.74 13.59
C GLY A 395 -18.09 -12.10 14.12
N SER A 396 -18.16 -12.30 15.43
CA SER A 396 -19.14 -13.23 16.03
C SER A 396 -19.55 -12.75 17.44
N LEU A 397 -20.27 -11.63 17.49
CA LEU A 397 -21.01 -11.20 18.68
C LEU A 397 -22.50 -11.24 18.36
N THR A 398 -23.04 -12.45 18.22
CA THR A 398 -24.46 -12.67 18.47
C THR A 398 -24.68 -12.50 19.97
N ALA A 399 -25.54 -11.53 20.33
CA ALA A 399 -26.03 -11.23 21.67
C ALA A 399 -25.00 -10.66 22.67
N THR A 400 -24.86 -9.33 22.70
CA THR A 400 -24.76 -8.56 23.96
C THR A 400 -25.02 -7.07 23.68
N THR A 401 -25.74 -6.42 24.58
CA THR A 401 -26.48 -5.16 24.38
C THR A 401 -25.62 -3.91 24.08
N PRO A 402 -26.22 -2.83 23.52
CA PRO A 402 -25.55 -1.60 23.07
C PRO A 402 -24.72 -0.83 24.12
N ALA A 403 -24.79 -1.20 25.40
CA ALA A 403 -24.11 -0.53 26.50
C ALA A 403 -22.59 -0.81 26.55
N THR A 404 -22.11 -1.91 25.94
CA THR A 404 -20.71 -2.35 26.04
C THR A 404 -19.79 -1.62 25.05
N CYS A 405 -20.26 -1.32 23.83
CA CYS A 405 -19.51 -0.52 22.85
C CYS A 405 -19.24 0.92 23.30
N ALA A 406 -20.15 1.50 24.09
CA ALA A 406 -19.99 2.86 24.64
C ALA A 406 -18.88 2.95 25.70
N ARG A 407 -18.51 1.83 26.36
CA ARG A 407 -17.43 1.82 27.38
C ARG A 407 -16.03 1.80 26.75
N LEU A 408 -15.81 1.04 25.67
CA LEU A 408 -14.52 0.99 24.96
C LEU A 408 -14.16 2.35 24.33
N ILE A 409 -15.15 3.06 23.79
CA ILE A 409 -14.93 4.40 23.21
C ILE A 409 -14.67 5.45 24.31
N ARG A 410 -15.31 5.35 25.49
CA ARG A 410 -15.10 6.32 26.59
C ARG A 410 -13.79 6.13 27.35
N HIS A 411 -13.24 4.92 27.44
CA HIS A 411 -11.93 4.71 28.07
C HIS A 411 -10.78 5.30 27.24
N SER A 412 -10.87 5.26 25.90
CA SER A 412 -9.86 5.88 25.01
C SER A 412 -9.73 7.40 25.20
N ARG A 413 -10.82 8.10 25.54
CA ARG A 413 -10.82 9.57 25.74
C ARG A 413 -10.29 10.01 27.11
N ARG A 414 -10.30 9.16 28.14
CA ARG A 414 -9.78 9.51 29.46
C ARG A 414 -8.26 9.35 29.53
N SER A 415 -7.69 8.34 28.88
CA SER A 415 -6.24 8.13 28.88
C SER A 415 -5.46 9.19 28.10
N ALA A 416 -6.08 9.85 27.10
CA ALA A 416 -5.45 10.94 26.34
C ALA A 416 -5.38 12.29 27.08
N ARG A 417 -6.02 12.45 28.25
CA ARG A 417 -6.02 13.71 29.02
C ARG A 417 -5.08 13.72 30.22
N ALA A 418 -4.47 12.60 30.59
CA ALA A 418 -3.71 12.44 31.83
C ALA A 418 -2.17 12.52 31.68
N GLY A 419 -1.66 12.88 30.49
CA GLY A 419 -0.21 12.83 30.18
C GLY A 419 0.42 14.17 29.80
N ARG A 420 0.13 15.27 30.50
CA ARG A 420 0.93 16.50 30.41
C ARG A 420 1.61 16.78 31.76
N PRO A 421 2.95 16.72 31.86
CA PRO A 421 3.66 17.37 32.95
C PRO A 421 3.75 18.89 32.68
N ALA A 422 3.80 19.65 33.76
CA ALA A 422 4.05 21.09 33.79
C ALA A 422 5.49 21.44 33.39
#